data_AF-A0A376KYD1-F1
#
_entry.id   AF-A0A376KYD1-F1
#
_cell.length_a   1.000
_cell.length_b   1.000
_cell.length_c   1.000
_cell.angle_alpha   90.00
_cell.angle_beta   90.00
_cell.angle_gamma   90.00
#
_symmetry.space_group_name_H-M   'P 1'
#
loop_
_entity.id
_entity.type
_entity.pdbx_description
1 polymer ?
#
loop_
_entity_poly.entity_id
_entity_poly.type
_entity_poly.pdbx_seq_one_letter_code
_entity_poly.pdbx_strand_id
1 'polypeptide(L)'
;MFGNDIFTRVKRSENKKMAEIAQFLHENDLSVDTTVEVFITVTRDEKLIACGGIAGNIIKCVAISESVRGEGLALTLATELINLAYERHSTHLFIYTKTEYEALFRQCGFSTLTCVPGVMVLMENSATRLKRYAESLKKFRHPGNKIGCIVMNANPFTNGHRYLIQQAAAQCDWLHLFFSQRRFFTLPL
;
A
#
# COMPACT_ATOMS: atom_id res chain seq x y z
N MET A 1 -28.28 -1.59 -18.27
CA MET A 1 -27.18 -1.79 -19.24
C MET A 1 -25.94 -1.24 -18.59
N PHE A 2 -24.97 -2.09 -18.25
CA PHE A 2 -23.64 -1.58 -17.89
C PHE A 2 -23.06 -0.96 -19.17
N GLY A 3 -22.47 0.23 -19.06
CA GLY A 3 -21.82 0.90 -20.18
C GLY A 3 -20.77 0.00 -20.83
N ASN A 4 -20.33 0.33 -22.05
CA ASN A 4 -19.31 -0.41 -22.79
C ASN A 4 -17.90 -0.20 -22.16
N ASP A 5 -17.75 -0.60 -20.90
CA ASP A 5 -16.55 -0.40 -20.08
C ASP A 5 -15.49 -1.43 -20.47
N ILE A 6 -14.36 -0.94 -20.97
CA ILE A 6 -13.25 -1.78 -21.38
C ILE A 6 -12.16 -1.72 -20.31
N PHE A 7 -11.89 -2.86 -19.70
CA PHE A 7 -10.80 -3.03 -18.73
C PHE A 7 -9.52 -3.41 -19.46
N THR A 8 -8.44 -2.66 -19.22
CA THR A 8 -7.13 -2.90 -19.84
C THR A 8 -6.05 -2.95 -18.78
N ARG A 9 -5.14 -3.92 -18.88
CA ARG A 9 -3.91 -3.97 -18.08
C ARG A 9 -2.82 -3.17 -18.80
N VAL A 10 -2.23 -2.20 -18.12
CA VAL A 10 -1.20 -1.30 -18.66
C VAL A 10 0.10 -1.50 -17.90
N LYS A 11 1.16 -1.89 -18.62
CA LYS A 11 2.51 -2.00 -18.08
C LYS A 11 3.23 -0.66 -18.16
N ARG A 12 4.18 -0.45 -17.26
CA ARG A 12 4.97 0.78 -17.21
C ARG A 12 5.74 1.10 -18.51
N SER A 13 6.08 0.10 -19.31
CA SER A 13 6.73 0.28 -20.61
C SER A 13 5.82 0.91 -21.69
N GLU A 14 4.51 0.97 -21.47
CA GLU A 14 3.54 1.55 -22.41
C GLU A 14 3.44 3.07 -22.23
N ASN A 15 4.47 3.80 -22.65
CA ASN A 15 4.63 5.25 -22.40
C ASN A 15 3.40 6.11 -22.71
N LYS A 16 2.71 5.86 -23.85
CA LYS A 16 1.51 6.63 -24.24
C LYS A 16 0.37 6.47 -23.24
N LYS A 17 0.05 5.22 -22.85
CA LYS A 17 -1.00 4.95 -21.87
C LYS A 17 -0.61 5.42 -20.47
N MET A 18 0.67 5.34 -20.13
CA MET A 18 1.18 5.88 -18.86
C MET A 18 1.03 7.40 -18.77
N ALA A 19 1.18 8.13 -19.88
CA ALA A 19 0.93 9.57 -19.91
C ALA A 19 -0.55 9.90 -19.68
N GLU A 20 -1.46 9.14 -20.30
CA GLU A 20 -2.92 9.27 -20.09
C GLU A 20 -3.31 8.99 -18.62
N ILE A 21 -2.78 7.91 -18.04
CA ILE A 21 -2.96 7.60 -16.61
C ILE A 21 -2.43 8.73 -15.72
N ALA A 22 -1.26 9.27 -16.04
CA ALA A 22 -0.66 10.36 -15.26
C ALA A 22 -1.55 11.60 -15.26
N GLN A 23 -2.11 11.96 -16.41
CA GLN A 23 -3.02 13.08 -16.53
C GLN A 23 -4.33 12.82 -15.77
N PHE A 24 -4.94 11.65 -15.93
CA PHE A 24 -6.16 11.29 -15.21
C PHE A 24 -5.96 11.28 -13.68
N LEU A 25 -4.83 10.76 -13.20
CA LEU A 25 -4.50 10.82 -11.78
C LEU A 25 -4.34 12.27 -11.30
N HIS A 26 -3.69 13.13 -12.08
CA HIS A 26 -3.52 14.53 -11.74
C HIS A 26 -4.86 15.28 -11.63
N GLU A 27 -5.78 15.01 -12.54
CA GLU A 27 -7.17 15.52 -12.51
C GLU A 27 -7.96 15.03 -11.27
N ASN A 28 -7.51 13.95 -10.64
CA ASN A 28 -8.07 13.39 -9.41
C ASN A 28 -7.16 13.65 -8.18
N ASP A 29 -6.32 14.69 -8.19
CA ASP A 29 -5.36 15.06 -7.13
C ASP A 29 -4.43 13.93 -6.67
N LEU A 30 -4.01 13.09 -7.61
CA LEU A 30 -3.07 12.00 -7.38
C LEU A 30 -1.86 12.15 -8.30
N SER A 31 -0.74 11.60 -7.85
CA SER A 31 0.47 11.48 -8.66
C SER A 31 0.73 10.01 -8.98
N VAL A 32 1.39 9.76 -10.12
CA VAL A 32 1.84 8.42 -10.48
C VAL A 32 2.91 7.98 -9.48
N ASP A 33 2.66 6.87 -8.77
CA ASP A 33 3.67 6.23 -7.95
C ASP A 33 4.58 5.38 -8.83
N THR A 34 5.88 5.72 -8.84
CA THR A 34 6.91 5.03 -9.63
C THR A 34 7.16 3.59 -9.19
N THR A 35 6.59 3.12 -8.08
CA THR A 35 6.65 1.73 -7.64
C THR A 35 5.56 0.86 -8.25
N VAL A 36 4.57 1.44 -8.93
CA VAL A 36 3.52 0.68 -9.61
C VAL A 36 4.10 -0.09 -10.80
N GLU A 37 3.82 -1.39 -10.83
CA GLU A 37 4.32 -2.33 -11.82
C GLU A 37 3.32 -2.52 -12.97
N VAL A 38 2.03 -2.47 -12.64
CA VAL A 38 0.92 -2.63 -13.57
C VAL A 38 -0.28 -1.80 -13.10
N PHE A 39 -0.94 -1.16 -14.05
CA PHE A 39 -2.23 -0.51 -13.86
C PHE A 39 -3.34 -1.35 -14.47
N ILE A 40 -4.53 -1.28 -13.88
CA ILE A 40 -5.80 -1.58 -14.55
C ILE A 40 -6.45 -0.24 -14.85
N THR A 41 -6.82 -0.03 -16.10
CA THR A 41 -7.55 1.15 -16.57
C THR A 41 -8.93 0.74 -17.06
N VAL A 42 -9.91 1.61 -16.87
CA VAL A 42 -11.26 1.45 -17.42
C VAL A 42 -11.54 2.61 -18.36
N THR A 43 -11.85 2.29 -19.60
CA THR A 43 -12.19 3.26 -20.64
C THR A 43 -13.63 3.08 -21.10
N ARG A 44 -14.36 4.17 -21.26
CA ARG A 44 -15.71 4.23 -21.84
C ARG A 44 -15.73 5.32 -22.90
N ASP A 45 -16.23 5.01 -24.09
CA ASP A 45 -16.27 5.94 -25.23
C ASP A 45 -14.90 6.61 -25.49
N GLU A 46 -13.84 5.78 -25.49
CA GLU A 46 -12.42 6.17 -25.66
C GLU A 46 -11.85 7.09 -24.57
N LYS A 47 -12.60 7.37 -23.49
CA LYS A 47 -12.14 8.18 -22.37
C LYS A 47 -11.78 7.30 -21.18
N LEU A 48 -10.60 7.53 -20.59
CA LEU A 48 -10.23 6.96 -19.28
C LEU A 48 -11.14 7.50 -18.18
N ILE A 49 -11.88 6.60 -17.53
CA ILE A 49 -12.85 6.94 -16.49
C ILE A 49 -12.49 6.37 -15.12
N ALA A 50 -11.58 5.40 -15.04
CA ALA A 50 -11.07 4.89 -13.78
C ALA A 50 -9.72 4.20 -13.95
N CYS A 51 -8.89 4.18 -12.90
CA CYS A 51 -7.68 3.38 -12.86
C CYS A 51 -7.31 2.93 -11.45
N GLY A 52 -6.48 1.90 -11.35
CA GLY A 52 -5.81 1.49 -10.12
C GLY A 52 -4.51 0.75 -10.41
N GLY A 53 -3.54 0.85 -9.52
CA GLY A 53 -2.19 0.32 -9.69
C GLY A 53 -1.83 -0.75 -8.67
N ILE A 54 -1.01 -1.72 -9.07
CA ILE A 54 -0.39 -2.73 -8.21
C ILE A 54 1.11 -2.49 -8.11
N ALA A 55 1.62 -2.34 -6.88
CA ALA A 55 3.03 -2.26 -6.54
C ALA A 55 3.38 -3.37 -5.54
N GLY A 56 3.94 -4.49 -6.02
CA GLY A 56 4.09 -5.70 -5.21
C GLY A 56 2.75 -6.16 -4.64
N ASN A 57 2.60 -6.10 -3.31
CA ASN A 57 1.40 -6.49 -2.59
C ASN A 57 0.53 -5.28 -2.14
N ILE A 58 0.76 -4.10 -2.71
CA ILE A 58 0.04 -2.87 -2.37
C ILE A 58 -0.78 -2.40 -3.57
N ILE A 59 -2.08 -2.19 -3.36
CA ILE A 59 -2.97 -1.47 -4.27
C ILE A 59 -2.80 0.03 -4.03
N LYS A 60 -2.56 0.80 -5.08
CA LYS A 60 -2.31 2.26 -5.04
C LYS A 60 -2.95 2.97 -6.24
N CYS A 61 -2.88 4.30 -6.25
CA CYS A 61 -3.29 5.13 -7.39
C CYS A 61 -4.70 4.79 -7.91
N VAL A 62 -5.63 4.55 -6.98
CA VAL A 62 -7.03 4.27 -7.31
C VAL A 62 -7.75 5.61 -7.52
N ALA A 63 -8.30 5.80 -8.71
CA ALA A 63 -9.02 7.00 -9.11
C ALA A 63 -10.22 6.64 -9.97
N ILE A 64 -11.32 7.38 -9.81
CA ILE A 64 -12.58 7.17 -10.52
C ILE A 64 -13.19 8.54 -10.84
N SER A 65 -13.47 8.76 -12.12
CA SER A 65 -14.12 9.96 -12.63
C SER A 65 -15.44 10.20 -11.91
N GLU A 66 -15.68 11.45 -11.52
CA GLU A 66 -16.92 11.85 -10.85
C GLU A 66 -18.18 11.53 -11.68
N SER A 67 -18.05 11.58 -13.01
CA SER A 67 -19.14 11.34 -13.95
C SER A 67 -19.73 9.91 -13.91
N VAL A 68 -19.03 8.95 -13.30
CA VAL A 68 -19.43 7.53 -13.26
C VAL A 68 -19.48 6.99 -11.81
N ARG A 69 -19.44 7.88 -10.81
CA ARG A 69 -19.58 7.48 -9.40
C ARG A 69 -20.99 6.96 -9.14
N GLY A 70 -21.08 5.87 -8.37
CA GLY A 70 -22.37 5.24 -8.03
C GLY A 70 -22.85 4.16 -8.99
N GLU A 71 -22.17 3.94 -10.13
CA GLU A 71 -22.53 2.88 -11.09
C GLU A 71 -22.01 1.47 -10.71
N GLY A 72 -21.45 1.31 -9.51
CA GLY A 72 -20.78 0.06 -9.10
C GLY A 72 -19.39 -0.15 -9.73
N LEU A 73 -18.95 0.73 -10.65
CA LEU A 73 -17.65 0.65 -11.31
C LEU A 73 -16.48 0.56 -10.33
N ALA A 74 -16.57 1.29 -9.22
CA ALA A 74 -15.59 1.28 -8.15
C ALA A 74 -15.35 -0.13 -7.57
N LEU A 75 -16.44 -0.87 -7.35
CA LEU A 75 -16.41 -2.22 -6.79
C LEU A 75 -15.85 -3.22 -7.80
N THR A 76 -16.24 -3.09 -9.07
CA THR A 76 -15.69 -3.89 -10.17
C THR A 76 -14.19 -3.67 -10.31
N LEU A 77 -13.74 -2.41 -10.35
CA LEU A 77 -12.31 -2.08 -10.41
C LEU A 77 -11.54 -2.62 -9.20
N ALA A 78 -12.06 -2.46 -7.98
CA ALA A 78 -11.44 -3.02 -6.79
C ALA A 78 -11.31 -4.55 -6.88
N THR A 79 -12.34 -5.23 -7.36
CA THR A 79 -12.35 -6.69 -7.56
C THR A 79 -11.29 -7.12 -8.58
N GLU A 80 -11.19 -6.42 -9.71
CA GLU A 80 -10.18 -6.69 -10.74
C GLU A 80 -8.74 -6.49 -10.22
N LEU A 81 -8.51 -5.46 -9.41
CA LEU A 81 -7.19 -5.23 -8.78
C LEU A 81 -6.83 -6.35 -7.80
N ILE A 82 -7.80 -6.81 -7.01
CA ILE A 82 -7.62 -7.93 -6.07
C ILE A 82 -7.30 -9.22 -6.83
N ASN A 83 -8.07 -9.51 -7.89
CA ASN A 83 -7.85 -10.69 -8.75
C ASN A 83 -6.46 -10.65 -9.39
N LEU A 84 -6.07 -9.51 -9.95
CA LEU A 84 -4.73 -9.33 -10.51
C LEU A 84 -3.64 -9.55 -9.45
N ALA A 85 -3.83 -9.09 -8.21
CA ALA A 85 -2.85 -9.33 -7.17
C ALA A 85 -2.75 -10.82 -6.78
N TYR A 86 -3.88 -11.53 -6.75
CA TYR A 86 -3.89 -12.99 -6.51
C TYR A 86 -3.25 -13.79 -7.65
N GLU A 87 -3.49 -13.42 -8.91
CA GLU A 87 -2.80 -14.00 -10.08
C GLU A 87 -1.28 -13.84 -9.97
N ARG A 88 -0.82 -12.78 -9.30
CA ARG A 88 0.59 -12.49 -9.03
C ARG A 88 1.07 -13.07 -7.69
N HIS A 89 0.35 -14.05 -7.14
CA HIS A 89 0.65 -14.75 -5.89
C HIS A 89 0.73 -13.85 -4.64
N SER A 90 0.14 -12.65 -4.69
CA SER A 90 0.07 -11.74 -3.55
C SER A 90 -1.26 -11.93 -2.82
N THR A 91 -1.23 -12.69 -1.73
CA THR A 91 -2.43 -12.95 -0.90
C THR A 91 -2.56 -12.01 0.30
N HIS A 92 -1.49 -11.30 0.65
CA HIS A 92 -1.46 -10.33 1.75
C HIS A 92 -1.47 -8.93 1.14
N LEU A 93 -2.65 -8.33 1.03
CA LEU A 93 -2.82 -7.07 0.33
C LEU A 93 -2.94 -5.91 1.30
N PHE A 94 -2.25 -4.83 0.97
CA PHE A 94 -2.49 -3.52 1.55
C PHE A 94 -3.09 -2.60 0.49
N ILE A 95 -3.83 -1.60 0.95
CA ILE A 95 -4.23 -0.49 0.09
C ILE A 95 -3.91 0.84 0.76
N TYR A 96 -3.35 1.72 -0.04
CA TYR A 96 -3.07 3.10 0.32
C TYR A 96 -3.84 4.00 -0.66
N THR A 97 -4.82 4.75 -0.15
CA THR A 97 -5.73 5.54 -0.98
C THR A 97 -6.34 6.73 -0.23
N LYS A 98 -7.08 7.60 -0.93
CA LYS A 98 -7.84 8.70 -0.33
C LYS A 98 -8.93 8.15 0.61
N THR A 99 -9.23 8.88 1.69
CA THR A 99 -10.22 8.46 2.69
C THR A 99 -11.62 8.23 2.12
N GLU A 100 -11.98 8.92 1.02
CA GLU A 100 -13.28 8.74 0.35
C GLU A 100 -13.52 7.32 -0.17
N TYR A 101 -12.46 6.55 -0.43
CA TYR A 101 -12.55 5.17 -0.91
C TYR A 101 -12.59 4.14 0.22
N GLU A 102 -12.50 4.52 1.49
CA GLU A 102 -12.47 3.57 2.61
C GLU A 102 -13.71 2.67 2.64
N ALA A 103 -14.91 3.25 2.51
CA ALA A 103 -16.17 2.51 2.55
C ALA A 103 -16.29 1.48 1.42
N LEU A 104 -15.76 1.79 0.24
CA LEU A 104 -15.68 0.89 -0.90
C LEU A 104 -14.81 -0.32 -0.56
N PHE A 105 -13.57 -0.11 -0.11
CA PHE A 105 -12.64 -1.20 0.13
C PHE A 105 -13.02 -2.05 1.36
N ARG A 106 -13.77 -1.49 2.32
CA ARG A 106 -14.41 -2.29 3.38
C ARG A 106 -15.37 -3.33 2.81
N GLN A 107 -16.13 -3.01 1.77
CA GLN A 107 -17.02 -3.97 1.09
C GLN A 107 -16.24 -5.06 0.35
N CYS A 108 -14.99 -4.78 -0.04
CA CYS A 108 -14.05 -5.73 -0.63
C CYS A 108 -13.26 -6.55 0.41
N GLY A 109 -13.65 -6.53 1.68
CA GLY A 109 -13.00 -7.32 2.74
C GLY A 109 -11.71 -6.69 3.31
N PHE A 110 -11.44 -5.40 3.04
CA PHE A 110 -10.34 -4.70 3.68
C PHE A 110 -10.75 -4.14 5.04
N SER A 111 -9.81 -4.12 5.97
CA SER A 111 -9.93 -3.55 7.31
C SER A 111 -8.94 -2.41 7.47
N THR A 112 -9.41 -1.29 8.02
CA THR A 112 -8.59 -0.10 8.21
C THR A 112 -7.52 -0.33 9.27
N LEU A 113 -6.27 -0.03 8.92
CA LEU A 113 -5.13 -0.06 9.83
C LEU A 113 -4.89 1.31 10.47
N THR A 114 -4.91 2.35 9.65
CA THR A 114 -4.78 3.74 10.12
C THR A 114 -5.41 4.69 9.10
N CYS A 115 -5.85 5.85 9.58
CA CYS A 115 -6.48 6.88 8.80
C CYS A 115 -5.93 8.24 9.22
N VAL A 116 -5.59 9.07 8.24
CA VAL A 116 -5.34 10.50 8.44
C VAL A 116 -6.51 11.22 7.78
N PRO A 117 -7.48 11.75 8.56
CA PRO A 117 -8.71 12.31 8.02
C PRO A 117 -8.44 13.34 6.91
N GLY A 118 -9.12 13.19 5.77
CA GLY A 118 -8.99 14.07 4.61
C GLY A 118 -7.70 13.90 3.80
N VAL A 119 -6.77 13.04 4.23
CA VAL A 119 -5.48 12.83 3.55
C VAL A 119 -5.40 11.43 2.97
N MET A 120 -5.46 10.39 3.81
CA MET A 120 -5.30 9.02 3.35
C MET A 120 -5.91 8.01 4.31
N VAL A 121 -6.12 6.80 3.80
CA VAL A 121 -6.42 5.59 4.57
C VAL A 121 -5.47 4.48 4.15
N LEU A 122 -4.93 3.76 5.14
CA LEU A 122 -4.18 2.52 4.95
C LEU A 122 -5.03 1.37 5.46
N MET A 123 -5.26 0.37 4.62
CA MET A 123 -6.08 -0.79 4.96
C MET A 123 -5.35 -2.08 4.56
N GLU A 124 -5.70 -3.20 5.19
CA GLU A 124 -5.22 -4.53 4.81
C GLU A 124 -6.37 -5.50 4.56
N ASN A 125 -6.16 -6.54 3.75
CA ASN A 125 -7.16 -7.59 3.51
C ASN A 125 -7.28 -8.61 4.67
N SER A 126 -7.18 -8.14 5.92
CA SER A 126 -7.34 -8.96 7.11
C SER A 126 -7.70 -8.10 8.33
N ALA A 127 -8.75 -8.46 9.06
CA ALA A 127 -9.10 -7.76 10.31
C ALA A 127 -8.18 -8.10 11.50
N THR A 128 -7.33 -9.12 11.38
CA THR A 128 -6.64 -9.72 12.55
C THR A 128 -5.14 -9.91 12.38
N ARG A 129 -4.57 -9.68 11.19
CA ARG A 129 -3.17 -10.00 10.91
C ARG A 129 -2.22 -9.14 11.74
N LEU A 130 -2.41 -7.81 11.76
CA LEU A 130 -1.61 -6.94 12.62
C LEU A 130 -1.74 -7.31 14.11
N LYS A 131 -2.97 -7.60 14.57
CA LYS A 131 -3.21 -8.04 15.95
C LYS A 131 -2.44 -9.33 16.27
N ARG A 132 -2.52 -10.35 15.40
CA ARG A 132 -1.79 -11.61 15.58
C ARG A 132 -0.28 -11.42 15.57
N TYR A 133 0.23 -10.50 14.75
CA TYR A 133 1.64 -10.15 14.75
C TYR A 133 2.05 -9.47 16.07
N ALA A 134 1.27 -8.51 16.56
CA ALA A 134 1.54 -7.90 17.86
C ALA A 134 1.50 -8.93 19.02
N GLU A 135 0.57 -9.89 18.97
CA GLU A 135 0.52 -10.98 19.95
C GLU A 135 1.75 -11.91 19.85
N SER A 136 2.25 -12.20 18.64
CA SER A 136 3.46 -13.01 18.49
C SER A 136 4.69 -12.31 19.03
N LEU A 137 4.74 -10.97 18.97
CA LEU A 137 5.84 -10.18 19.51
C LEU A 137 5.94 -10.26 21.05
N LYS A 138 4.83 -10.55 21.76
CA LYS A 138 4.86 -10.72 23.22
C LYS A 138 5.79 -11.85 23.67
N LYS A 139 6.07 -12.83 22.81
CA LYS A 139 7.00 -13.94 23.08
C LYS A 139 8.46 -13.47 23.19
N PHE A 140 8.79 -12.31 22.63
CA PHE A 140 10.13 -11.71 22.67
C PHE A 140 10.26 -10.67 23.77
N ARG A 141 9.30 -10.60 24.71
CA ARG A 141 9.35 -9.67 25.83
C ARG A 141 10.56 -10.00 26.72
N HIS A 142 11.38 -8.99 26.97
CA HIS A 142 12.44 -9.06 27.97
C HIS A 142 12.05 -8.27 29.23
N PRO A 143 12.38 -8.77 30.43
CA PRO A 143 12.20 -8.01 31.66
C PRO A 143 13.19 -6.85 31.72
N GLY A 144 12.79 -5.76 32.39
CA GLY A 144 13.61 -4.56 32.57
C GLY A 144 12.75 -3.40 33.04
N ASN A 145 13.38 -2.39 33.64
CA ASN A 145 12.73 -1.17 34.12
C ASN A 145 12.58 -0.16 32.97
N LYS A 146 13.58 -0.06 32.08
CA LYS A 146 13.58 0.84 30.94
C LYS A 146 13.73 0.06 29.64
N ILE A 147 12.63 -0.12 28.93
CA ILE A 147 12.57 -0.81 27.64
C ILE A 147 12.45 0.22 26.52
N GLY A 148 13.39 0.19 25.58
CA GLY A 148 13.42 1.04 24.40
C GLY A 148 12.87 0.33 23.15
N CYS A 149 12.46 1.12 22.16
CA CYS A 149 12.09 0.64 20.84
C CYS A 149 12.55 1.62 19.78
N ILE A 150 13.11 1.11 18.67
CA ILE A 150 13.37 1.90 17.46
C ILE A 150 12.67 1.22 16.29
N VAL A 151 11.89 2.01 15.55
CA VAL A 151 11.44 1.67 14.21
C VAL A 151 12.26 2.51 13.25
N MET A 152 13.05 1.87 12.36
CA MET A 152 13.89 2.58 11.42
C MET A 152 13.86 1.97 10.02
N ASN A 153 13.89 2.85 9.03
CA ASN A 153 14.28 2.49 7.67
C ASN A 153 15.80 2.61 7.56
N ALA A 154 16.48 1.48 7.41
CA ALA A 154 17.94 1.42 7.35
C ALA A 154 18.41 0.73 6.07
N ASN A 155 17.92 1.22 4.92
CA ASN A 155 18.32 0.74 3.61
C ASN A 155 18.96 1.86 2.77
N PRO A 156 20.31 1.97 2.72
CA PRO A 156 21.29 1.12 3.39
C PRO A 156 21.50 1.47 4.87
N PHE A 157 22.00 0.50 5.65
CA PHE A 157 22.42 0.72 7.03
C PHE A 157 23.75 1.51 7.06
N THR A 158 23.88 2.47 7.97
CA THR A 158 25.02 3.41 8.00
C THR A 158 25.64 3.47 9.39
N ASN A 159 26.84 4.04 9.51
CA ASN A 159 27.46 4.28 10.81
C ASN A 159 26.64 5.23 11.70
N GLY A 160 25.86 6.14 11.10
CA GLY A 160 24.91 6.97 11.83
C GLY A 160 23.79 6.14 12.48
N HIS A 161 23.21 5.19 11.74
CA HIS A 161 22.22 4.25 12.30
C HIS A 161 22.82 3.43 13.44
N ARG A 162 24.05 2.90 13.26
CA ARG A 162 24.78 2.16 14.28
C ARG A 162 24.97 2.99 15.55
N TYR A 163 25.46 4.22 15.40
CA TYR A 163 25.69 5.12 16.51
C TYR A 163 24.39 5.38 17.29
N LEU A 164 23.29 5.72 16.60
CA LEU A 164 22.00 5.96 17.26
C LEU A 164 21.46 4.73 18.01
N ILE A 165 21.61 3.53 17.44
CA ILE A 165 21.23 2.27 18.10
C ILE A 165 22.06 2.05 19.36
N GLN A 166 23.38 2.26 19.29
CA GLN A 166 24.28 2.09 20.44
C GLN A 166 23.95 3.09 21.55
N GLN A 167 23.72 4.36 21.20
CA GLN A 167 23.32 5.39 22.16
C GLN A 167 21.98 5.08 22.83
N ALA A 168 21.00 4.55 22.09
CA ALA A 168 19.71 4.15 22.66
C ALA A 168 19.82 2.90 23.54
N ALA A 169 20.63 1.92 23.12
CA ALA A 169 20.85 0.68 23.85
C ALA A 169 21.55 0.95 25.19
N ALA A 170 22.54 1.84 25.23
CA ALA A 170 23.21 2.24 26.46
C ALA A 170 22.28 2.93 27.49
N GLN A 171 21.10 3.38 27.05
CA GLN A 171 20.14 4.08 27.89
C GLN A 171 18.96 3.20 28.32
N CYS A 172 18.90 1.93 27.90
CA CYS A 172 17.79 1.03 28.18
C CYS A 172 18.31 -0.34 28.65
N ASP A 173 17.53 -1.04 29.48
CA ASP A 173 17.85 -2.41 29.88
C ASP A 173 17.69 -3.38 28.70
N TRP A 174 16.80 -3.04 27.78
CA TRP A 174 16.57 -3.76 26.53
C TRP A 174 16.09 -2.81 25.43
N LEU A 175 16.52 -3.05 24.18
CA LEU A 175 16.14 -2.25 23.02
C LEU A 175 15.56 -3.15 21.92
N HIS A 176 14.29 -2.98 21.60
CA HIS A 176 13.68 -3.62 20.44
C HIS A 176 13.98 -2.82 19.16
N LEU A 177 14.43 -3.49 18.11
CA LEU A 177 14.71 -2.88 16.81
C LEU A 177 13.79 -3.45 15.74
N PHE A 178 13.04 -2.57 15.07
CA PHE A 178 12.18 -2.89 13.94
C PHE A 178 12.77 -2.23 12.69
N PHE A 179 13.23 -3.04 11.75
CA PHE A 179 13.79 -2.58 10.47
C PHE A 179 12.79 -2.78 9.34
N SER A 180 12.62 -1.78 8.47
CA SER A 180 11.90 -2.00 7.21
C SER A 180 12.77 -2.81 6.24
N GLN A 181 12.41 -4.07 5.98
CA GLN A 181 13.15 -4.89 5.02
C GLN A 181 12.90 -4.44 3.58
N ARG A 182 13.97 -4.03 2.89
CA ARG A 182 14.20 -4.42 1.49
C ARG A 182 15.61 -5.04 1.44
N ARG A 183 15.62 -6.37 1.30
CA ARG A 183 16.72 -7.31 1.00
C ARG A 183 18.19 -6.83 1.21
N PHE A 184 18.87 -7.60 2.08
CA PHE A 184 20.31 -7.77 2.33
C PHE A 184 21.02 -6.83 3.31
N PHE A 185 21.27 -7.36 4.53
CA PHE A 185 22.54 -7.16 5.23
C PHE A 185 22.93 -8.47 5.94
N THR A 186 23.98 -9.12 5.46
CA THR A 186 24.85 -9.96 6.30
C THR A 186 25.90 -9.02 6.90
N LEU A 187 26.01 -8.98 8.22
CA LEU A 187 27.17 -8.43 8.92
C LEU A 187 27.71 -9.52 9.84
N PRO A 188 29.00 -9.90 9.74
CA PRO A 188 29.65 -10.57 10.84
C PRO A 188 29.79 -9.57 12.00
N LEU A 189 29.65 -10.08 13.23
CA LEU A 189 30.00 -9.36 14.44
C LEU A 189 31.49 -9.01 14.45
#